data_AF-A0A4W5LD97-F1
#
_entry.id   AF-A0A4W5LD97-F1
#
_cell.length_a   1.000
_cell.length_b   1.000
_cell.length_c   1.000
_cell.angle_alpha   90.00
_cell.angle_beta   90.00
_cell.angle_gamma   90.00
#
_symmetry.space_group_name_H-M   'P 1'
#
loop_
_entity.id
_entity.type
_entity.pdbx_description
1 polymer ?
#
loop_
_entity_poly.entity_id
_entity_poly.type
_entity_poly.pdbx_seq_one_letter_code
_entity_poly.pdbx_strand_id
1 'polypeptide(L)'
;AFFKLFCNFVTQYSADVEKVTCLLKAPLHFDLETYSSAGRLEKYLDLLLAQVCGIVEKHTESGVLEACARVACALCHDKYTFSGRADLVVSQLLDSLTDRFSSHLNQLLQVHTHTHTHTHTHTHTHTHTLTHSLEAC
;
A
#
# COMPACT_ATOMS: atom_id res chain seq x y z
N ALA A 1 26.63 -15.15 -1.45
CA ALA A 1 26.92 -14.04 -2.38
C ALA A 1 25.67 -13.59 -3.11
N PHE A 2 24.93 -14.50 -3.77
CA PHE A 2 23.73 -14.21 -4.55
C PHE A 2 22.66 -13.38 -3.81
N PHE A 3 22.19 -13.81 -2.63
CA PHE A 3 21.17 -13.08 -1.85
C PHE A 3 21.58 -11.67 -1.40
N LYS A 4 22.87 -11.46 -1.13
CA LYS A 4 23.39 -10.16 -0.71
C LYS A 4 23.46 -9.19 -1.90
N LEU A 5 23.82 -9.71 -3.08
CA LEU A 5 23.72 -8.99 -4.34
C LEU A 5 22.26 -8.68 -4.65
N PHE A 6 21.37 -9.67 -4.49
CA PHE A 6 19.94 -9.55 -4.74
C PHE A 6 19.31 -8.36 -4.00
N CYS A 7 19.53 -8.26 -2.69
CA CYS A 7 19.01 -7.14 -1.89
C CYS A 7 19.56 -5.79 -2.36
N ASN A 8 20.83 -5.75 -2.79
CA ASN A 8 21.45 -4.52 -3.28
C ASN A 8 20.84 -4.10 -4.64
N PHE A 9 20.63 -5.06 -5.55
CA PHE A 9 19.99 -4.83 -6.83
C PHE A 9 18.52 -4.40 -6.67
N VAL A 10 17.75 -5.03 -5.79
CA VAL A 10 16.37 -4.61 -5.50
C VAL A 10 16.31 -3.16 -4.99
N THR A 11 17.24 -2.78 -4.14
CA THR A 11 17.33 -1.40 -3.62
C THR A 11 17.75 -0.40 -4.71
N GLN A 12 18.66 -0.80 -5.61
CA GLN A 12 19.18 0.06 -6.68
C GLN A 12 18.25 0.18 -7.90
N TYR A 13 17.40 -0.82 -8.13
CA TYR A 13 16.49 -0.90 -9.28
C TYR A 13 15.03 -0.64 -8.91
N SER A 14 14.73 -0.15 -7.71
CA SER A 14 13.34 0.10 -7.29
C SER A 14 12.59 1.07 -8.21
N ALA A 15 13.26 1.86 -9.05
CA ALA A 15 12.61 2.75 -10.02
C ALA A 15 12.12 2.04 -11.30
N ASP A 16 12.58 0.82 -11.59
CA ASP A 16 12.33 0.13 -12.85
C ASP A 16 11.49 -1.15 -12.62
N VAL A 17 10.20 -1.02 -12.89
CA VAL A 17 9.15 -2.02 -12.63
C VAL A 17 9.48 -3.38 -13.25
N GLU A 18 9.92 -3.40 -14.51
CA GLU A 18 10.18 -4.65 -15.24
C GLU A 18 11.40 -5.40 -14.67
N LYS A 19 12.44 -4.66 -14.28
CA LYS A 19 13.65 -5.24 -13.68
C LYS A 19 13.38 -5.77 -12.28
N VAL A 20 12.56 -5.08 -11.48
CA VAL A 20 12.15 -5.55 -10.14
C VAL A 20 11.36 -6.84 -10.23
N THR A 21 10.38 -6.94 -11.13
CA THR A 21 9.59 -8.16 -11.34
C THR A 21 10.48 -9.32 -11.81
N CYS A 22 11.43 -9.07 -12.71
CA CYS A 22 12.37 -10.09 -13.18
C CYS A 22 13.30 -10.56 -12.05
N LEU A 23 13.78 -9.64 -11.22
CA LEU A 23 14.60 -9.96 -10.05
C LEU A 23 13.81 -10.79 -9.04
N LEU A 24 12.58 -10.38 -8.69
CA LEU A 24 11.74 -11.12 -7.73
C LEU A 24 11.41 -12.55 -8.16
N LYS A 25 11.50 -12.88 -9.46
CA LYS A 25 11.37 -14.26 -9.94
C LYS A 25 12.62 -15.12 -9.68
N ALA A 26 13.80 -14.52 -9.52
CA ALA A 26 15.04 -15.28 -9.37
C ALA A 26 15.03 -16.18 -8.11
N PRO A 27 14.60 -15.74 -6.91
CA PRO A 27 14.46 -16.61 -5.74
C PRO A 27 13.55 -17.83 -5.95
N LEU A 28 12.55 -17.74 -6.83
CA LEU A 28 11.62 -18.84 -7.15
C LEU A 28 12.25 -19.93 -8.03
N HIS A 29 13.33 -19.61 -8.74
CA HIS A 29 14.08 -20.56 -9.57
C HIS A 29 15.20 -21.27 -8.82
N PHE A 30 15.51 -20.85 -7.58
CA PHE A 30 16.48 -21.56 -6.75
C PHE A 30 15.84 -22.76 -6.08
N ASP A 31 16.61 -23.84 -5.98
CA ASP A 31 16.19 -25.08 -5.32
C ASP A 31 16.19 -24.90 -3.79
N LEU A 32 15.19 -24.17 -3.29
CA LEU A 32 15.01 -23.78 -1.89
C LEU A 32 15.00 -24.99 -0.94
N GLU A 33 14.66 -26.17 -1.45
CA GLU A 33 14.68 -27.45 -0.73
C GLU A 33 16.09 -27.86 -0.30
N THR A 34 17.10 -27.63 -1.15
CA THR A 34 18.50 -27.94 -0.83
C THR A 34 19.08 -26.97 0.20
N TYR A 35 18.50 -25.77 0.31
CA TYR A 35 18.93 -24.75 1.27
C TYR A 35 18.17 -24.81 2.60
N SER A 36 16.96 -25.37 2.64
CA SER A 36 16.14 -25.50 3.86
C SER A 36 16.81 -26.37 4.94
N SER A 37 17.66 -27.31 4.55
CA SER A 37 18.40 -28.21 5.44
C SER A 37 19.67 -27.56 6.03
N ALA A 38 20.11 -26.42 5.49
CA ALA A 38 21.25 -25.67 5.99
C ALA A 38 20.75 -24.45 6.80
N GLY A 39 20.74 -24.54 8.14
CA GLY A 39 20.26 -23.50 9.08
C GLY A 39 20.90 -22.10 8.97
N ARG A 40 21.77 -21.87 7.98
CA ARG A 40 22.30 -20.55 7.60
C ARG A 40 21.28 -19.71 6.82
N LEU A 41 20.19 -20.29 6.33
CA LEU A 41 19.21 -19.62 5.45
C LEU A 41 18.29 -18.64 6.19
N GLU A 42 18.08 -18.83 7.49
CA GLU A 42 17.11 -18.05 8.29
C GLU A 42 17.37 -16.54 8.22
N LYS A 43 18.63 -16.13 8.41
CA LYS A 43 19.03 -14.72 8.32
C LYS A 43 18.82 -14.10 6.93
N TYR A 44 18.88 -14.91 5.88
CA TYR A 44 18.64 -14.45 4.51
C TYR A 44 17.15 -14.37 4.21
N LEU A 45 16.35 -15.26 4.80
CA LEU A 45 14.89 -15.22 4.73
C LEU A 45 14.36 -13.93 5.38
N ASP A 46 14.81 -13.61 6.59
CA ASP A 46 14.40 -12.38 7.28
C ASP A 46 14.74 -11.14 6.44
N LEU A 47 15.92 -11.12 5.82
CA LEU A 47 16.34 -10.03 4.95
C LEU A 47 15.50 -9.95 3.66
N LEU A 48 15.16 -11.09 3.06
CA LEU A 48 14.32 -11.17 1.86
C LEU A 48 12.89 -10.71 2.15
N LEU A 49 12.30 -11.15 3.26
CA LEU A 49 10.97 -10.75 3.69
C LEU A 49 10.94 -9.25 4.01
N ALA A 50 11.94 -8.73 4.74
CA ALA A 50 12.05 -7.29 5.01
C ALA A 50 12.15 -6.46 3.71
N GLN A 51 12.87 -6.97 2.70
CA GLN A 51 12.92 -6.33 1.38
C GLN A 51 11.56 -6.36 0.68
N VAL A 52 10.86 -7.49 0.69
CA VAL A 52 9.50 -7.60 0.12
C VAL A 52 8.56 -6.61 0.81
N CYS A 53 8.59 -6.50 2.14
CA CYS A 53 7.82 -5.51 2.88
C CYS A 53 8.15 -4.08 2.41
N GLY A 54 9.44 -3.74 2.34
CA GLY A 54 9.88 -2.42 1.90
C GLY A 54 9.50 -2.08 0.45
N ILE A 55 9.37 -3.07 -0.43
CA ILE A 55 8.88 -2.87 -1.82
C ILE A 55 7.37 -2.62 -1.80
N VAL A 56 6.60 -3.46 -1.11
CA VAL A 56 5.14 -3.36 -1.06
C VAL A 56 4.69 -2.02 -0.43
N GLU A 57 5.46 -1.47 0.51
CA GLU A 57 5.17 -0.15 1.07
C GLU A 57 5.44 1.02 0.10
N LYS A 58 6.33 0.84 -0.88
CA LYS A 58 6.79 1.90 -1.81
C LYS A 58 6.15 1.83 -3.19
N HIS A 59 5.64 0.66 -3.58
CA HIS A 59 5.09 0.41 -4.90
C HIS A 59 3.60 0.09 -4.83
N THR A 60 2.82 0.62 -5.75
CA THR A 60 1.39 0.32 -5.95
C THR A 60 1.13 -0.43 -7.26
N GLU A 61 2.18 -0.75 -8.01
CA GLU A 61 2.12 -1.37 -9.32
C GLU A 61 1.70 -2.84 -9.22
N SER A 62 0.61 -3.21 -9.90
CA SER A 62 0.03 -4.57 -9.83
C SER A 62 1.05 -5.67 -10.14
N GLY A 63 1.94 -5.48 -11.13
CA GLY A 63 2.97 -6.47 -11.48
C GLY A 63 4.08 -6.64 -10.42
N VAL A 64 4.36 -5.61 -9.64
CA VAL A 64 5.33 -5.67 -8.53
C VAL A 64 4.68 -6.36 -7.34
N LEU A 65 3.45 -5.97 -7.00
CA LEU A 65 2.68 -6.61 -5.92
C LEU A 65 2.44 -8.10 -6.20
N GLU A 66 2.09 -8.46 -7.43
CA GLU A 66 1.92 -9.87 -7.81
C GLU A 66 3.22 -10.67 -7.64
N ALA A 67 4.35 -10.10 -8.06
CA ALA A 67 5.64 -10.74 -7.88
C ALA A 67 6.01 -10.90 -6.40
N CYS A 68 5.79 -9.86 -5.58
CA CYS A 68 5.95 -9.91 -4.13
C CYS A 68 5.06 -10.99 -3.49
N ALA A 69 3.80 -11.08 -3.91
CA ALA A 69 2.85 -12.09 -3.43
C ALA A 69 3.30 -13.51 -3.81
N ARG A 70 3.77 -13.72 -5.06
CA ARG A 70 4.30 -15.02 -5.50
C ARG A 70 5.52 -15.45 -4.68
N VAL A 71 6.42 -14.51 -4.37
CA VAL A 71 7.57 -14.77 -3.51
C VAL A 71 7.11 -15.12 -2.10
N ALA A 72 6.22 -14.33 -1.50
CA ALA A 72 5.66 -14.61 -0.18
C ALA A 72 4.99 -15.99 -0.12
N CYS A 73 4.07 -16.30 -1.05
CA CYS A 73 3.39 -17.59 -1.13
C CYS A 73 4.36 -18.77 -1.33
N ALA A 74 5.42 -18.59 -2.11
CA ALA A 74 6.41 -19.64 -2.29
C ALA A 74 7.21 -19.91 -1.00
N LEU A 75 7.51 -18.87 -0.21
CA LEU A 75 8.23 -19.01 1.06
C LEU A 75 7.36 -19.56 2.19
N CYS A 76 6.05 -19.33 2.12
CA CYS A 76 5.03 -19.84 3.05
C CYS A 76 4.64 -21.31 2.81
N HIS A 77 5.20 -21.98 1.79
CA HIS A 77 4.84 -23.36 1.52
C HIS A 77 5.29 -24.28 2.67
N ASP A 78 4.39 -25.12 3.21
CA ASP A 78 4.66 -26.07 4.32
C ASP A 78 5.78 -27.09 4.04
N LYS A 79 6.26 -27.12 2.80
CA LYS A 79 7.43 -27.91 2.39
C LYS A 79 8.72 -27.46 3.10
N TYR A 80 8.77 -26.24 3.63
CA TYR A 80 9.98 -25.67 4.22
C TYR A 80 9.93 -25.62 5.74
N THR A 81 11.07 -25.90 6.38
CA THR A 81 11.21 -25.87 7.85
C THR A 81 11.04 -24.47 8.46
N PHE A 82 11.06 -23.43 7.62
CA PHE A 82 10.90 -22.03 8.01
C PHE A 82 9.53 -21.43 7.65
N SER A 83 8.60 -22.22 7.10
CA SER A 83 7.28 -21.74 6.63
C SER A 83 6.56 -20.93 7.70
N GLY A 84 6.49 -21.44 8.94
CA GLY A 84 5.79 -20.76 10.04
C GLY A 84 6.37 -19.38 10.41
N ARG A 85 7.64 -19.11 10.14
CA ARG A 85 8.21 -17.76 10.31
C ARG A 85 7.91 -16.87 9.13
N ALA A 86 7.98 -17.40 7.91
CA ALA A 86 7.57 -16.67 6.72
C ALA A 86 6.11 -16.26 6.84
N ASP A 87 5.23 -17.17 7.27
CA ASP A 87 3.82 -16.90 7.56
C ASP A 87 3.66 -15.77 8.57
N LEU A 88 4.37 -15.82 9.70
CA LEU A 88 4.29 -14.76 10.71
C LEU A 88 4.62 -13.38 10.14
N VAL A 89 5.70 -13.26 9.37
CA VAL A 89 6.11 -11.97 8.78
C VAL A 89 5.13 -11.52 7.69
N VAL A 90 4.61 -12.45 6.88
CA VAL A 90 3.61 -12.13 5.86
C VAL A 90 2.29 -11.71 6.50
N SER A 91 1.85 -12.34 7.59
CA SER A 91 0.70 -11.90 8.37
C SER A 91 0.88 -10.49 8.91
N GLN A 92 2.04 -10.16 9.50
CA GLN A 92 2.35 -8.82 9.99
C GLN A 92 2.33 -7.75 8.87
N LEU A 93 2.79 -8.10 7.67
CA LEU A 93 2.68 -7.24 6.50
C LEU A 93 1.21 -6.99 6.15
N LEU A 94 0.39 -8.05 6.06
CA LEU A 94 -1.03 -7.94 5.73
C LEU A 94 -1.81 -7.12 6.77
N ASP A 95 -1.50 -7.28 8.04
CA ASP A 95 -2.09 -6.48 9.13
C ASP A 95 -1.74 -5.00 8.96
N SER A 96 -0.48 -4.69 8.66
CA SER A 96 -0.01 -3.32 8.42
C SER A 96 -0.68 -2.69 7.18
N LEU A 97 -0.85 -3.47 6.10
CA LEU A 97 -1.58 -3.01 4.91
C LEU A 97 -3.07 -2.77 5.20
N THR A 98 -3.68 -3.64 6.01
CA THR A 98 -5.09 -3.53 6.40
C THR A 98 -5.33 -2.30 7.27
N ASP A 99 -4.45 -2.03 8.23
CA ASP A 99 -4.51 -0.83 9.08
C ASP A 99 -4.36 0.45 8.25
N ARG A 100 -3.37 0.49 7.36
CA ARG A 100 -3.18 1.61 6.44
C ARG A 100 -4.40 1.82 5.54
N PHE A 101 -4.95 0.74 4.97
CA PHE A 101 -6.14 0.84 4.13
C PHE A 101 -7.34 1.39 4.90
N SER A 102 -7.58 0.86 6.11
CA SER A 102 -8.66 1.31 6.99
C SER A 102 -8.50 2.78 7.39
N SER A 103 -7.28 3.21 7.71
CA SER A 103 -6.96 4.61 8.03
C SER A 103 -7.24 5.54 6.85
N HIS A 104 -6.79 5.20 5.63
CA HIS A 104 -7.09 6.00 4.43
C HIS A 104 -8.58 6.04 4.11
N LEU A 105 -9.31 4.92 4.27
CA LEU A 105 -10.76 4.92 4.07
C LEU A 105 -11.47 5.81 5.09
N ASN A 106 -11.10 5.73 6.37
CA ASN A 106 -11.66 6.59 7.40
C ASN A 106 -11.39 8.07 7.11
N GLN A 107 -10.19 8.42 6.65
CA GLN A 107 -9.88 9.79 6.21
C GLN A 107 -10.75 10.23 5.03
N LEU A 108 -10.92 9.40 4.00
CA LEU A 108 -11.77 9.73 2.85
C LEU A 108 -13.24 9.94 3.26
N LEU A 109 -13.76 9.08 4.13
CA LEU A 109 -15.13 9.18 4.64
C LEU A 109 -15.31 10.43 5.52
N GLN A 110 -14.30 10.78 6.33
CA GLN A 110 -14.32 11.98 7.16
C GLN A 110 -14.26 13.28 6.34
N VAL A 111 -13.51 13.31 5.23
CA VAL A 111 -13.46 14.49 4.36
C VAL A 111 -14.81 14.76 3.70
N HIS A 112 -15.61 13.73 3.41
CA HIS A 112 -16.92 13.90 2.77
C HIS A 112 -17.98 14.53 3.69
N THR A 113 -17.84 14.41 5.01
CA THR A 113 -18.82 14.97 5.98
C THR A 113 -18.59 16.45 6.30
N HIS A 114 -17.44 17.02 5.92
CA HIS A 114 -17.11 18.43 6.21
C HIS A 114 -17.49 19.44 5.11
N THR A 115 -18.09 19.03 3.97
CA THR A 115 -18.29 19.92 2.80
C THR A 115 -19.68 20.54 2.65
N HIS A 116 -20.69 20.18 3.46
CA HIS A 116 -22.04 20.76 3.34
C HIS A 116 -22.45 21.63 4.53
N THR A 117 -21.90 22.84 4.62
CA THR A 117 -22.56 23.96 5.32
C THR A 117 -22.38 25.23 4.51
N HIS A 118 -23.19 25.40 3.47
CA HIS A 118 -23.34 26.72 2.84
C HIS A 118 -24.55 27.40 3.48
N THR A 119 -24.29 28.33 4.40
CA THR A 119 -25.31 29.20 5.00
C THR A 119 -25.74 30.22 3.95
N HIS A 120 -26.96 30.09 3.43
CA HIS A 120 -27.53 31.09 2.53
C HIS A 120 -28.26 32.17 3.35
N THR A 121 -27.71 33.38 3.41
CA THR A 121 -28.37 34.54 4.02
C THR A 121 -29.26 35.21 2.98
N HIS A 122 -30.57 35.20 3.21
CA HIS A 122 -31.52 35.91 2.34
C HIS A 122 -31.70 37.35 2.82
N THR A 123 -31.40 38.33 1.96
CA THR A 123 -31.65 39.76 2.22
C THR A 123 -32.97 40.15 1.57
N HIS A 124 -33.91 40.64 2.37
CA HIS A 124 -35.20 41.14 1.85
C HIS A 124 -35.11 42.65 1.61
N THR A 125 -35.39 43.10 0.38
CA THR A 125 -35.46 44.52 0.01
C THR A 125 -36.91 44.96 0.00
N HIS A 126 -37.29 45.85 0.91
CA HIS A 126 -38.62 46.46 0.91
C HIS A 126 -38.63 47.67 -0.04
N THR A 127 -39.48 47.63 -1.06
CA THR A 127 -39.77 48.79 -1.91
C THR A 127 -40.92 49.57 -1.30
N HIS A 128 -40.73 50.85 -1.03
CA HIS A 128 -41.80 51.74 -0.58
C HIS A 128 -42.37 52.49 -1.78
N THR A 129 -43.66 52.29 -2.06
CA THR A 129 -44.41 53.05 -3.06
C THR A 129 -44.93 54.32 -2.41
N LEU A 130 -44.45 55.49 -2.83
CA LEU A 130 -44.99 56.78 -2.40
C LEU A 130 -46.26 57.10 -3.20
N THR A 131 -47.41 57.11 -2.52
CA THR A 131 -48.67 57.59 -3.08
C THR A 131 -48.66 59.12 -3.01
N HIS A 132 -48.43 59.79 -4.14
CA HIS A 132 -48.65 61.23 -4.25
C HIS A 132 -50.17 61.49 -4.26
N SER A 133 -50.69 62.08 -3.19
CA SER A 133 -52.00 62.74 -3.20
C SER A 133 -51.96 63.89 -4.20
N LEU A 134 -52.75 63.79 -5.26
CA LEU A 134 -53.13 64.91 -6.11
C LEU A 134 -54.09 65.81 -5.31
N GLU A 135 -53.54 66.81 -4.62
CA GLU A 135 -54.27 68.03 -4.28
C GLU A 135 -53.87 69.11 -5.29
N ALA A 136 -54.71 69.35 -6.29
CA ALA A 136 -54.67 70.56 -7.10
C ALA A 136 -56.07 70.84 -7.70
N CYS A 137 -56.73 71.84 -7.09
CA CYS A 137 -57.81 72.72 -7.56
C CYS A 137 -59.15 72.12 -8.02
#